data_AF-A0A350G077-F1
#
_entry.id   AF-A0A350G077-F1
#
_cell.length_a   1.000
_cell.length_b   1.000
_cell.length_c   1.000
_cell.angle_alpha   90.00
_cell.angle_beta   90.00
_cell.angle_gamma   90.00
#
_symmetry.space_group_name_H-M   'P 1'
#
loop_
_entity.id
_entity.type
_entity.pdbx_description
1 polymer ?
#
loop_
_entity_poly.entity_id
_entity_poly.type
_entity_poly.pdbx_seq_one_letter_code
_entity_poly.pdbx_strand_id
1 'polypeptide(L)'
;MRITRASRDTYQFNSDFFRPDGRITFDNFAVARKFASQMSAVRTRPVPASDLYALSLIDEALRTIVQYYAPSTILNEAVASVDADLGADSITSTEMKFVSEFPPENIYRGDEKIEDYLSKQTNRRVKTVEELIYVFTHNANPAINPLLELVDDEPLEPTSYKDL
;
A
#
# COMPACT_ATOMS: atom_id res chain seq x y z
N MET A 1 -1.62 0.58 -6.71
CA MET A 1 -1.63 -0.42 -5.62
C MET A 1 -0.34 -0.36 -4.83
N ARG A 2 -0.38 -0.58 -3.51
CA ARG A 2 0.79 -0.70 -2.64
C ARG A 2 1.24 -2.16 -2.58
N ILE A 3 2.54 -2.40 -2.66
CA ILE A 3 3.12 -3.74 -2.55
C ILE A 3 3.97 -3.84 -1.29
N THR A 4 3.83 -4.94 -0.55
CA THR A 4 4.60 -5.24 0.66
C THR A 4 6.09 -5.28 0.37
N ARG A 5 6.91 -4.81 1.32
CA ARG A 5 8.37 -4.92 1.30
C ARG A 5 8.80 -6.37 1.10
N ALA A 6 8.19 -7.30 1.84
CA ALA A 6 8.46 -8.72 1.74
C ALA A 6 8.29 -9.27 0.32
N SER A 7 7.26 -8.83 -0.41
CA SER A 7 7.07 -9.21 -1.81
C SER A 7 8.12 -8.60 -2.74
N ARG A 8 8.52 -7.33 -2.52
CA ARG A 8 9.62 -6.72 -3.30
C ARG A 8 10.92 -7.49 -3.10
N ASP A 9 11.22 -7.86 -1.86
CA ASP A 9 12.42 -8.62 -1.51
C ASP A 9 12.37 -10.05 -2.06
N THR A 10 11.21 -10.71 -2.01
CA THR A 10 11.06 -12.09 -2.49
C THR A 10 11.20 -12.18 -4.01
N TYR A 11 10.57 -11.25 -4.74
CA TYR A 11 10.52 -11.30 -6.21
C TYR A 11 11.58 -10.45 -6.90
N GLN A 12 12.34 -9.66 -6.14
CA GLN A 12 13.39 -8.76 -6.65
C GLN A 12 12.85 -7.90 -7.80
N PHE A 13 11.69 -7.27 -7.57
CA PHE A 13 11.02 -6.48 -8.59
C PHE A 13 11.92 -5.35 -9.08
N ASN A 14 11.92 -5.10 -10.40
CA ASN A 14 12.63 -3.94 -10.93
C ASN A 14 12.00 -2.65 -10.39
N SER A 15 12.83 -1.71 -9.95
CA SER A 15 12.37 -0.42 -9.47
C SER A 15 11.54 0.39 -10.48
N ASP A 16 11.70 0.13 -11.77
CA ASP A 16 10.92 0.80 -12.82
C ASP A 16 9.40 0.55 -12.70
N PHE A 17 8.97 -0.46 -11.93
CA PHE A 17 7.56 -0.69 -11.62
C PHE A 17 7.00 0.28 -10.58
N PHE A 18 7.86 0.91 -9.77
CA PHE A 18 7.45 1.68 -8.60
C PHE A 18 7.58 3.17 -8.86
N ARG A 19 6.53 3.88 -8.49
CA ARG A 19 6.52 5.35 -8.40
C ARG A 19 7.33 5.79 -7.17
N PRO A 20 7.72 7.08 -7.08
CA PRO A 20 8.46 7.58 -5.91
C PRO A 20 7.76 7.30 -4.57
N ASP A 21 6.43 7.34 -4.56
CA ASP A 21 5.62 7.05 -3.39
C ASP A 21 5.60 5.56 -3.02
N GLY A 22 6.15 4.65 -3.84
CA GLY A 22 6.16 3.20 -3.63
C GLY A 22 4.96 2.46 -4.21
N ARG A 23 4.03 3.15 -4.88
CA ARG A 23 2.92 2.49 -5.56
C ARG A 23 3.35 1.93 -6.90
N ILE A 24 2.66 0.86 -7.31
CA ILE A 24 2.67 0.37 -8.68
C ILE A 24 1.36 0.73 -9.40
N THR A 25 1.46 1.00 -10.69
CA THR A 25 0.36 1.11 -11.65
C THR A 25 0.78 0.44 -12.95
N PHE A 26 -0.13 -0.23 -13.63
CA PHE A 26 0.17 -0.86 -14.91
C PHE A 26 -0.37 -0.03 -16.06
N ASP A 27 0.49 0.77 -16.70
CA ASP A 27 0.10 1.62 -17.84
C ASP A 27 -0.44 0.81 -19.02
N ASN A 28 -0.02 -0.45 -19.13
CA ASN A 28 -0.55 -1.39 -20.12
C ASN A 28 -0.35 -2.84 -19.67
N PHE A 29 -1.03 -3.75 -20.35
CA PHE A 29 -0.97 -5.18 -20.06
C PHE A 29 0.43 -5.80 -20.22
N ALA A 30 1.32 -5.20 -21.03
CA ALA A 30 2.69 -5.71 -21.17
C ALA A 30 3.52 -5.49 -19.89
N VAL A 31 3.27 -4.42 -19.14
CA VAL A 31 3.91 -4.19 -17.83
C VAL A 31 3.46 -5.26 -16.84
N ALA A 32 2.16 -5.56 -16.78
CA ALA A 32 1.63 -6.64 -15.94
C ALA A 32 2.23 -8.02 -16.29
N ARG A 33 2.44 -8.32 -17.59
CA ARG A 33 3.13 -9.55 -18.00
C ARG A 33 4.58 -9.62 -17.52
N LYS A 34 5.32 -8.51 -17.57
CA LYS A 34 6.70 -8.47 -17.06
C LYS A 34 6.74 -8.69 -15.55
N PHE A 35 5.83 -8.04 -14.82
CA PHE A 35 5.69 -8.23 -13.37
C PHE A 35 5.36 -9.69 -13.02
N ALA A 36 4.37 -10.28 -13.71
CA ALA A 36 4.00 -11.69 -13.56
C ALA A 36 5.18 -12.64 -13.89
N SER A 37 5.99 -12.31 -14.89
CA SER A 37 7.17 -13.09 -15.27
C SER A 37 8.23 -13.08 -14.17
N GLN A 38 8.45 -11.97 -13.48
CA GLN A 38 9.38 -11.92 -12.34
C GLN A 38 8.86 -12.76 -11.17
N MET A 39 7.56 -12.68 -10.87
CA MET A 39 6.95 -13.56 -9.86
C MET A 39 7.10 -15.04 -10.24
N SER A 40 6.83 -15.39 -11.49
CA SER A 40 6.89 -16.78 -11.98
C SER A 40 8.30 -17.36 -12.00
N ALA A 41 9.35 -16.53 -11.93
CA ALA A 41 10.73 -16.99 -11.80
C ALA A 41 11.02 -17.54 -10.39
N VAL A 42 10.22 -17.16 -9.39
CA VAL A 42 10.39 -17.57 -7.98
C VAL A 42 9.24 -18.47 -7.53
N ARG A 43 8.00 -18.21 -7.96
CA ARG A 43 6.81 -19.00 -7.59
C ARG A 43 6.73 -20.31 -8.38
N THR A 44 6.39 -21.39 -7.69
CA THR A 44 6.06 -22.68 -8.32
C THR A 44 4.72 -22.65 -9.05
N ARG A 45 3.78 -21.81 -8.61
CA ARG A 45 2.49 -21.57 -9.25
C ARG A 45 2.51 -20.16 -9.86
N PRO A 46 2.59 -20.05 -11.19
CA PRO A 46 2.55 -18.77 -11.88
C PRO A 46 1.24 -18.04 -11.61
N VAL A 47 1.34 -16.72 -11.48
CA VAL A 47 0.20 -15.81 -11.40
C VAL A 47 -0.17 -15.36 -12.81
N PRO A 48 -1.45 -15.45 -13.23
CA PRO A 48 -1.89 -14.87 -14.48
C PRO A 48 -1.68 -13.35 -14.49
N ALA A 49 -1.04 -12.83 -15.54
CA ALA A 49 -0.87 -11.39 -15.72
C ALA A 49 -2.22 -10.64 -15.78
N SER A 50 -3.29 -11.33 -16.21
CA SER A 50 -4.67 -10.81 -16.20
C SER A 50 -5.12 -10.42 -14.81
N ASP A 51 -4.77 -11.22 -13.79
CA ASP A 51 -5.26 -11.05 -12.42
C ASP A 51 -4.54 -9.87 -11.77
N LEU A 52 -3.22 -9.75 -12.00
CA LEU A 52 -2.43 -8.59 -11.60
C LEU A 52 -2.93 -7.30 -12.27
N TYR A 53 -3.24 -7.36 -13.56
CA TYR A 53 -3.75 -6.21 -14.29
C TYR A 53 -5.14 -5.80 -13.79
N ALA A 54 -6.04 -6.75 -13.59
CA ALA A 54 -7.37 -6.52 -13.03
C ALA A 54 -7.28 -5.91 -11.63
N LEU A 55 -6.41 -6.45 -10.76
CA LEU A 55 -6.20 -5.93 -9.42
C LEU A 55 -5.71 -4.47 -9.42
N SER A 56 -4.76 -4.12 -10.31
CA SER A 56 -4.32 -2.72 -10.46
C SER A 56 -5.45 -1.79 -10.92
N LEU A 57 -6.28 -2.23 -11.86
CA LEU A 57 -7.43 -1.44 -12.32
C LEU A 57 -8.49 -1.26 -11.23
N ILE A 58 -8.71 -2.29 -10.41
CA ILE A 58 -9.61 -2.22 -9.26
C ILE A 58 -9.07 -1.22 -8.23
N ASP A 59 -7.77 -1.25 -7.90
CA ASP A 59 -7.13 -0.26 -7.02
C ASP A 59 -7.30 1.17 -7.55
N GLU A 60 -7.09 1.40 -8.85
CA GLU A 60 -7.25 2.71 -9.48
C GLU A 60 -8.71 3.19 -9.46
N ALA A 61 -9.66 2.29 -9.72
CA ALA A 61 -11.08 2.60 -9.63
C ALA A 61 -11.51 2.93 -8.19
N LEU A 62 -11.05 2.15 -7.20
CA LEU A 62 -11.31 2.39 -5.78
C LEU A 62 -10.79 3.76 -5.34
N ARG A 63 -9.55 4.10 -5.72
CA ARG A 63 -8.95 5.41 -5.45
C ARG A 63 -9.76 6.56 -6.04
N THR A 64 -10.25 6.38 -7.27
CA THR A 64 -11.11 7.37 -7.93
C THR A 64 -12.44 7.56 -7.19
N ILE A 65 -13.05 6.47 -6.72
CA ILE A 65 -14.30 6.48 -5.94
C ILE A 65 -14.07 7.17 -4.59
N VAL A 66 -13.03 6.77 -3.85
CA VAL A 66 -12.70 7.37 -2.54
C VAL A 66 -12.39 8.86 -2.70
N GLN A 67 -11.61 9.26 -3.69
CA GLN A 67 -11.34 10.67 -3.95
C GLN A 67 -12.61 11.50 -4.21
N TYR A 68 -13.62 10.90 -4.84
CA TYR A 68 -14.89 11.56 -5.13
C TYR A 68 -15.81 11.66 -3.90
N TYR A 69 -15.95 10.58 -3.12
CA TYR A 69 -16.89 10.51 -1.99
C TYR A 69 -16.29 10.92 -0.64
N ALA A 70 -14.98 10.78 -0.48
CA ALA A 70 -14.22 11.15 0.70
C ALA A 70 -13.02 12.02 0.29
N PRO A 71 -13.24 13.22 -0.27
CA PRO A 71 -12.17 14.16 -0.56
C PRO A 71 -11.40 14.52 0.72
N SER A 72 -10.20 15.06 0.56
CA SER A 72 -9.28 15.34 1.68
C SER A 72 -9.91 16.13 2.82
N THR A 73 -10.89 17.01 2.55
CA THR A 73 -11.61 17.74 3.61
C THR A 73 -12.40 16.81 4.54
N ILE A 74 -13.11 15.83 3.99
CA ILE A 74 -13.88 14.84 4.77
C ILE A 74 -12.93 13.90 5.51
N LEU A 75 -11.88 13.43 4.85
CA LEU A 75 -10.87 12.57 5.48
C LEU A 75 -10.14 13.29 6.62
N ASN A 76 -9.85 14.59 6.48
CA ASN A 76 -9.25 15.38 7.56
C ASN A 76 -10.15 15.41 8.81
N GLU A 77 -11.46 15.59 8.64
CA GLU A 77 -12.41 15.61 9.76
C GLU A 77 -12.53 14.23 10.42
N ALA A 78 -12.62 13.17 9.62
CA ALA A 78 -12.68 11.79 10.13
C ALA A 78 -11.42 11.44 10.93
N VAL A 79 -10.24 11.73 10.38
CA VAL A 79 -8.96 11.47 11.05
C VAL A 79 -8.81 12.31 12.32
N ALA A 80 -9.25 13.57 12.33
CA ALA A 80 -9.22 14.38 13.54
C ALA A 80 -10.10 13.81 14.67
N SER A 81 -11.22 13.17 14.32
CA SER A 81 -12.07 12.47 15.30
C SER A 81 -11.36 11.25 15.87
N VAL A 82 -10.77 10.41 15.01
CA VAL A 82 -10.10 9.18 15.43
C VAL A 82 -8.80 9.49 16.22
N ASP A 83 -8.08 10.54 15.84
CA ASP A 83 -6.90 11.06 16.54
C ASP A 83 -7.20 11.38 18.02
N ALA A 84 -8.40 11.88 18.31
CA ALA A 84 -8.82 12.22 19.68
C ALA A 84 -9.05 10.98 20.55
N ASP A 85 -9.45 9.86 19.93
CA ASP A 85 -9.84 8.63 20.63
C ASP A 85 -8.65 7.68 20.86
N LEU A 86 -7.74 7.54 19.88
CA LEU A 86 -6.62 6.57 19.93
C LEU A 86 -5.32 7.14 20.54
N GLY A 87 -5.18 8.46 20.57
CA GLY A 87 -3.96 9.13 21.03
C GLY A 87 -2.82 9.12 20.01
N ALA A 88 -1.98 10.16 20.08
CA ALA A 88 -0.98 10.46 19.04
C ALA A 88 0.12 9.39 18.87
N ASP A 89 0.49 8.69 19.94
CA ASP A 89 1.57 7.70 19.91
C ASP A 89 1.15 6.43 19.17
N SER A 90 -0.10 5.98 19.35
CA SER A 90 -0.60 4.77 18.67
C SER A 90 -0.65 4.97 17.15
N ILE A 91 -1.11 6.14 16.72
CA ILE A 91 -1.22 6.49 15.30
C ILE A 91 0.17 6.63 14.70
N THR A 92 1.10 7.28 15.39
CA THR A 92 2.50 7.39 14.95
C THR A 92 3.14 6.00 14.81
N SER A 93 2.85 5.07 15.73
CA SER A 93 3.33 3.68 15.62
C SER A 93 2.78 2.98 14.37
N THR A 94 1.52 3.24 14.03
CA THR A 94 0.86 2.70 12.84
C THR A 94 1.43 3.31 11.56
N GLU A 95 1.68 4.62 11.52
CA GLU A 95 2.35 5.30 10.40
C GLU A 95 3.75 4.72 10.14
N MET A 96 4.55 4.55 11.19
CA MET A 96 5.89 3.98 11.07
C MET A 96 5.84 2.54 10.56
N LYS A 97 4.94 1.72 11.12
CA LYS A 97 4.77 0.33 10.69
C LYS A 97 4.29 0.25 9.24
N PHE A 98 3.32 1.07 8.85
CA PHE A 98 2.84 1.15 7.47
C PHE A 98 3.96 1.51 6.49
N VAL A 99 4.76 2.53 6.77
CA VAL A 99 5.90 2.91 5.91
C VAL A 99 6.98 1.82 5.90
N SER A 100 7.16 1.07 6.98
CA SER A 100 8.07 -0.07 7.02
C SER A 100 7.62 -1.20 6.09
N GLU A 101 6.33 -1.56 6.13
CA GLU A 101 5.73 -2.67 5.39
C GLU A 101 5.43 -2.32 3.93
N PHE A 102 5.03 -1.07 3.63
CA PHE A 102 4.67 -0.59 2.29
C PHE A 102 5.52 0.61 1.87
N PRO A 103 6.86 0.45 1.81
CA PRO A 103 7.78 1.57 1.75
C PRO A 103 7.69 2.36 0.42
N PRO A 104 7.78 3.69 0.49
CA PRO A 104 8.19 4.52 -0.64
C PRO A 104 9.60 4.14 -1.14
N GLU A 105 9.96 4.53 -2.37
CA GLU A 105 11.19 4.04 -3.02
C GLU A 105 12.48 4.41 -2.26
N ASN A 106 12.59 5.63 -1.77
CA ASN A 106 13.71 6.10 -0.95
C ASN A 106 13.88 5.30 0.35
N ILE A 107 12.78 4.97 1.05
CA ILE A 107 12.79 4.14 2.26
C ILE A 107 13.13 2.68 1.92
N TYR A 108 12.62 2.18 0.81
CA TYR A 108 12.90 0.81 0.38
C TYR A 108 14.39 0.62 0.10
N ARG A 109 15.03 1.59 -0.57
CA ARG A 109 16.46 1.59 -0.91
C ARG A 109 17.39 1.90 0.26
N GLY A 110 16.85 2.41 1.37
CA GLY A 110 17.65 2.86 2.52
C GLY A 110 18.29 4.24 2.34
N ASP A 111 17.82 5.03 1.38
CA ASP A 111 18.30 6.39 1.11
C ASP A 111 17.80 7.39 2.16
N GLU A 112 16.71 7.06 2.87
CA GLU A 112 16.11 7.89 3.90
C GLU A 112 15.58 7.01 5.06
N LYS A 113 15.61 7.54 6.30
CA LYS A 113 14.99 6.89 7.46
C LYS A 113 13.50 7.18 7.53
N ILE A 114 12.72 6.27 8.10
CA ILE A 114 11.26 6.37 8.20
C ILE A 114 10.85 7.64 8.96
N GLU A 115 11.54 7.94 10.06
CA GLU A 115 11.28 9.10 10.91
C GLU A 115 11.51 10.41 10.15
N ASP A 116 12.61 10.48 9.40
CA ASP A 116 12.95 11.65 8.58
C ASP A 116 11.92 11.85 7.47
N TYR A 117 11.52 10.77 6.80
CA TYR A 117 10.47 10.81 5.77
C TYR A 117 9.14 11.31 6.34
N LEU A 118 8.67 10.72 7.45
CA LEU A 118 7.42 11.11 8.09
C LEU A 118 7.44 12.54 8.62
N SER A 119 8.60 13.07 9.05
CA SER A 119 8.75 14.45 9.50
C SER A 119 8.55 15.49 8.37
N LYS A 120 8.85 15.11 7.13
CA LYS A 120 8.72 15.98 5.94
C LYS A 120 7.32 15.97 5.34
N GLN A 121 6.47 15.02 5.74
CA GLN A 121 5.14 14.86 5.16
C GLN A 121 4.12 15.81 5.79
N THR A 122 3.53 16.68 4.96
CA THR A 122 2.32 17.42 5.32
C THR A 122 1.10 16.50 5.31
N ASN A 123 0.19 16.66 6.27
CA ASN A 123 -1.01 15.85 6.43
C ASN A 123 -0.73 14.34 6.44
N ARG A 124 0.39 13.93 7.05
CA ARG A 124 0.85 12.53 7.03
C ARG A 124 -0.16 11.54 7.60
N ARG A 125 -0.92 11.94 8.62
CA ARG A 125 -1.98 11.12 9.22
C ARG A 125 -3.05 10.78 8.21
N VAL A 126 -3.56 11.81 7.55
CA VAL A 126 -4.65 11.69 6.58
C VAL A 126 -4.22 10.90 5.36
N LYS A 127 -3.01 11.14 4.85
CA LYS A 127 -2.43 10.34 3.76
C LYS A 127 -2.25 8.88 4.15
N THR A 128 -1.84 8.61 5.39
CA THR A 128 -1.64 7.24 5.88
C THR A 128 -2.99 6.54 5.99
N VAL A 129 -3.97 7.14 6.67
CA VAL A 129 -5.32 6.56 6.82
C VAL A 129 -5.97 6.32 5.46
N GLU A 130 -5.84 7.25 4.51
CA GLU A 130 -6.35 7.04 3.15
C GLU A 130 -5.71 5.79 2.49
N GLU A 131 -4.39 5.61 2.62
CA GLU A 131 -3.74 4.41 2.08
C GLU A 131 -4.12 3.13 2.83
N LEU A 132 -4.34 3.20 4.14
CA LEU A 132 -4.81 2.07 4.95
C LEU A 132 -6.21 1.62 4.52
N ILE A 133 -7.11 2.54 4.14
CA ILE A 133 -8.42 2.18 3.58
C ILE A 133 -8.25 1.30 2.33
N TYR A 134 -7.32 1.65 1.43
CA TYR A 134 -7.08 0.84 0.24
C TYR A 134 -6.47 -0.52 0.61
N VAL A 135 -5.49 -0.57 1.51
CA VAL A 135 -4.88 -1.82 1.98
C VAL A 135 -5.94 -2.74 2.60
N PHE A 136 -6.77 -2.22 3.50
CA PHE A 136 -7.88 -2.95 4.11
C PHE A 136 -8.84 -3.49 3.07
N THR A 137 -9.24 -2.65 2.10
CA THR A 137 -10.20 -3.04 1.07
C THR A 137 -9.67 -4.17 0.17
N HIS A 138 -8.36 -4.20 -0.10
CA HIS A 138 -7.76 -5.31 -0.84
C HIS A 138 -7.79 -6.61 -0.03
N ASN A 139 -7.44 -6.58 1.26
CA ASN A 139 -7.40 -7.76 2.12
C ASN A 139 -8.80 -8.29 2.47
N ALA A 140 -9.82 -7.42 2.49
CA ALA A 140 -11.21 -7.81 2.63
C ALA A 140 -11.80 -8.51 1.39
N ASN A 141 -11.15 -8.42 0.22
CA ASN A 141 -11.61 -9.02 -1.02
C ASN A 141 -11.17 -10.51 -1.11
N PRO A 142 -12.08 -11.49 -1.07
CA PRO A 142 -11.71 -12.91 -1.11
C PRO A 142 -10.97 -13.32 -2.41
N ALA A 143 -11.14 -12.56 -3.50
CA ALA A 143 -10.44 -12.81 -4.75
C ALA A 143 -8.93 -12.50 -4.68
N ILE A 144 -8.47 -11.82 -3.62
CA ILE A 144 -7.06 -11.48 -3.42
C ILE A 144 -6.22 -12.68 -2.99
N ASN A 145 -6.82 -13.77 -2.49
CA ASN A 145 -6.10 -14.90 -1.89
C ASN A 145 -4.89 -15.43 -2.70
N PRO A 146 -4.92 -15.55 -4.04
CA PRO A 146 -3.75 -15.99 -4.82
C PRO A 146 -2.58 -14.98 -4.84
N LEU A 147 -2.87 -13.74 -4.47
CA LEU A 147 -2.01 -12.56 -4.53
C LEU A 147 -1.83 -11.90 -3.16
N LEU A 148 -2.32 -12.52 -2.08
CA LEU A 148 -2.40 -11.92 -0.75
C LEU A 148 -1.04 -11.38 -0.29
N GLU A 149 0.01 -12.17 -0.47
CA GLU A 149 1.41 -11.82 -0.20
C GLU A 149 1.85 -10.43 -0.73
N LEU A 150 1.25 -9.96 -1.83
CA LEU A 150 1.57 -8.67 -2.45
C LEU A 150 1.02 -7.50 -1.62
N VAL A 151 -0.10 -7.70 -0.93
CA VAL A 151 -0.87 -6.64 -0.26
C VAL A 151 -1.16 -6.94 1.20
N ASP A 152 -0.60 -8.02 1.73
CA ASP A 152 -0.86 -8.58 3.05
C ASP A 152 -0.74 -7.53 4.16
N ASP A 153 -1.81 -7.36 4.92
CA ASP A 153 -1.91 -6.42 6.02
C ASP A 153 -1.76 -7.07 7.39
N GLU A 154 -1.59 -8.40 7.47
CA GLU A 154 -1.33 -9.10 8.73
C GLU A 154 -0.20 -8.47 9.57
N PRO A 155 0.91 -7.97 8.98
CA PRO A 155 1.95 -7.29 9.74
C PRO A 155 1.50 -5.99 10.43
N LEU A 156 0.41 -5.36 10.00
CA LEU A 156 -0.15 -4.13 10.58
C LEU A 156 -1.05 -4.40 11.79
N GLU A 157 -1.57 -5.62 11.94
CA GLU A 157 -2.46 -6.05 13.03
C GLU A 157 -2.01 -5.70 14.45
N PRO A 158 -0.70 -5.71 14.80
CA PRO A 158 -0.25 -5.33 16.15
C PRO A 158 -0.37 -3.82 16.45
N THR A 159 -0.78 -3.01 15.48
CA THR A 159 -0.94 -1.55 15.62
C THR A 159 -2.43 -1.18 15.68
N SER A 160 -2.76 0.10 15.81
CA SER A 160 -4.16 0.58 15.74
C SER A 160 -4.72 0.60 14.31
N TYR A 161 -4.12 -0.11 13.36
CA TYR A 161 -4.57 -0.21 11.98
C TYR A 161 -6.07 -0.49 11.83
N LYS A 162 -6.64 -1.40 12.63
CA LYS A 162 -8.06 -1.75 12.57
C LYS A 162 -9.00 -0.76 13.26
N ASP A 163 -8.43 0.12 14.08
CA ASP A 163 -9.18 1.14 14.82
C ASP A 163 -9.17 2.50 14.08
N LEU A 164 -8.36 2.62 13.02
CA LEU A 164 -8.23 3.78 12.12
C LEU A 164 -9.19 3.67 10.93
#